data_AF-A0AAP5KQ24-F1
#
_entry.id   AF-A0AAP5KQ24-F1
#
_cell.length_a   1.000
_cell.length_b   1.000
_cell.length_c   1.000
_cell.angle_alpha   90.00
_cell.angle_beta   90.00
_cell.angle_gamma   90.00
#
_symmetry.space_group_name_H-M   'P 1'
#
loop_
_entity.id
_entity.type
_entity.pdbx_description
1 polymer ?
#
loop_
_entity_poly.entity_id
_entity_poly.type
_entity_poly.pdbx_seq_one_letter_code
_entity_poly.pdbx_strand_id
1 'polypeptide(L)'
;MINKECMNCGSTQFHQVENGWQCDYCGTLYIEQKKQQPPEPIHHQSTFLKQKSRLAIGVILALGFISLGPLNYFISKADNNEPAVSYEPIEIDSPDSTTATKLPGKWTQDIYDSVKVATEVYDADNEKYSFTGGSNYKELEKLVGKPDTLISWEKEEHGMPPRVLATWENTEDGEYVDHSISVTYEKKTQRITDKDYQ
;
A
#
# COMPACT_ATOMS: atom_id res chain seq x y z
N MET A 1 -16.03 3.77 -26.85
CA MET A 1 -16.28 3.27 -25.49
C MET A 1 -15.18 2.25 -25.22
N ILE A 2 -14.32 2.49 -24.23
CA ILE A 2 -13.26 1.53 -23.90
C ILE A 2 -13.93 0.45 -23.06
N ASN A 3 -14.15 -0.73 -23.65
CA ASN A 3 -14.52 -1.94 -22.91
C ASN A 3 -13.32 -2.31 -22.03
N LYS A 4 -13.26 -1.75 -20.81
CA LYS A 4 -12.34 -2.24 -19.79
C LYS A 4 -13.04 -3.39 -19.09
N GLU A 5 -12.65 -4.61 -19.44
CA GLU A 5 -13.02 -5.80 -18.68
C GLU A 5 -12.05 -5.96 -17.50
N CYS A 6 -12.54 -6.47 -16.39
CA CYS A 6 -11.73 -6.73 -15.22
C CYS A 6 -10.77 -7.89 -15.53
N MET A 7 -9.47 -7.64 -15.43
CA MET A 7 -8.41 -8.62 -15.75
C MET A 7 -8.52 -9.89 -14.90
N ASN A 8 -9.13 -9.81 -13.71
CA ASN A 8 -9.27 -10.93 -12.79
C ASN A 8 -10.53 -11.78 -13.02
N CYS A 9 -11.62 -11.21 -13.56
CA CYS A 9 -12.90 -11.92 -13.64
C CYS A 9 -13.74 -11.66 -14.91
N GLY A 10 -13.24 -10.87 -15.85
CA GLY A 10 -13.94 -10.49 -17.08
C GLY A 10 -15.12 -9.53 -16.89
N SER A 11 -15.48 -9.16 -15.65
CA SER A 11 -16.60 -8.24 -15.41
C SER A 11 -16.33 -6.85 -15.99
N THR A 12 -17.35 -6.24 -16.58
CA THR A 12 -17.32 -4.86 -17.09
C THR A 12 -17.87 -3.84 -16.09
N GLN A 13 -18.22 -4.28 -14.87
CA GLN A 13 -18.83 -3.45 -13.84
C GLN A 13 -17.78 -2.92 -12.87
N PHE A 14 -17.70 -1.60 -12.75
CA PHE A 14 -16.76 -0.88 -11.90
C PHE A 14 -17.42 0.33 -11.26
N HIS A 15 -16.99 0.64 -10.05
CA HIS A 15 -17.27 1.92 -9.39
C HIS A 15 -15.97 2.67 -9.08
N GLN A 16 -16.08 4.00 -9.04
CA GLN A 16 -14.96 4.87 -8.69
C GLN A 16 -14.78 4.89 -7.17
N VAL A 17 -13.53 4.76 -6.71
CA VAL A 17 -13.12 4.89 -5.31
C VAL A 17 -12.05 5.98 -5.19
N GLU A 18 -11.71 6.38 -3.96
CA GLU A 18 -10.86 7.56 -3.67
C GLU A 18 -9.55 7.63 -4.49
N ASN A 19 -8.95 6.49 -4.82
CA ASN A 19 -7.67 6.39 -5.54
C ASN A 19 -7.74 5.56 -6.83
N GLY A 20 -8.92 5.30 -7.40
CA GLY A 20 -9.00 4.47 -8.59
C GLY A 20 -10.37 3.91 -8.92
N TRP A 21 -10.40 2.76 -9.60
CA TRP A 21 -11.62 2.04 -9.96
C TRP A 21 -11.62 0.66 -9.31
N GLN A 22 -12.72 0.28 -8.69
CA GLN A 22 -12.90 -1.05 -8.10
C GLN A 22 -13.92 -1.83 -8.92
N CYS A 23 -13.58 -3.08 -9.26
CA CYS A 23 -14.51 -3.99 -9.92
C CYS A 23 -15.62 -4.40 -8.95
N ASP A 24 -16.87 -4.24 -9.36
CA ASP A 24 -18.06 -4.50 -8.53
C ASP A 24 -18.22 -5.99 -8.20
N TYR A 25 -17.72 -6.86 -9.07
CA TYR A 25 -17.91 -8.30 -8.95
C TYR A 25 -16.89 -8.97 -8.04
N CYS A 26 -15.60 -8.76 -8.31
CA CYS A 26 -14.51 -9.43 -7.58
C CYS A 26 -13.75 -8.50 -6.63
N GLY A 27 -14.04 -7.20 -6.61
CA GLY A 27 -13.38 -6.23 -5.75
C GLY A 27 -11.97 -5.80 -6.19
N THR A 28 -11.49 -6.26 -7.36
CA THR A 28 -10.17 -5.87 -7.90
C THR A 28 -10.06 -4.35 -8.03
N LEU A 29 -9.00 -3.76 -7.47
CA LEU A 29 -8.77 -2.32 -7.42
C LEU A 29 -7.68 -1.89 -8.42
N TYR A 30 -8.02 -0.94 -9.29
CA TYR A 30 -7.14 -0.34 -10.28
C TYR A 30 -6.80 1.09 -9.85
N ILE A 31 -5.60 1.28 -9.31
CA ILE A 31 -5.15 2.57 -8.78
C ILE A 31 -4.53 3.39 -9.93
N GLU A 32 -5.02 4.61 -10.15
CA GLU A 32 -4.34 5.53 -11.07
C GLU A 32 -3.09 6.08 -10.38
N GLN A 33 -1.91 5.69 -10.88
CA GLN A 33 -0.65 6.25 -10.40
C GLN A 33 -0.64 7.77 -10.65
N LYS A 34 -0.69 8.58 -9.57
CA LYS A 34 -0.25 9.97 -9.64
C LYS A 34 1.23 9.96 -10.00
N LYS A 35 1.55 10.19 -11.28
CA LYS A 35 2.92 10.50 -11.72
C LYS A 35 3.43 11.63 -10.83
N GLN A 36 4.39 11.34 -9.97
CA GLN A 36 5.14 12.36 -9.26
C GLN A 36 5.94 13.12 -10.32
N GLN A 37 5.44 14.30 -10.68
CA GLN A 37 6.16 15.23 -11.51
C GLN A 37 7.42 15.65 -10.74
N PRO A 38 8.62 15.60 -11.34
CA PRO A 38 9.86 15.99 -10.66
C PRO A 38 9.76 17.44 -10.15
N PRO A 39 10.33 17.77 -8.97
CA PRO A 39 10.35 19.15 -8.49
C PRO A 39 11.16 20.02 -9.46
N GLU A 40 10.48 21.01 -10.05
CA GLU A 40 11.09 22.01 -10.92
C GLU A 40 12.01 22.94 -10.09
N PRO A 41 13.20 23.30 -10.60
CA PRO A 41 14.20 24.01 -9.82
C PRO A 41 13.80 25.45 -9.52
N ILE A 42 14.11 25.87 -8.29
CA ILE A 42 13.88 27.21 -7.75
C ILE A 42 14.63 28.25 -8.60
N HIS A 43 13.89 29.09 -9.33
CA HIS A 43 14.44 30.31 -9.92
C HIS A 43 13.95 31.54 -9.14
N HIS A 44 14.88 32.16 -8.41
CA HIS A 44 14.73 33.50 -7.86
C HIS A 44 14.67 34.54 -9.00
N GLN A 45 13.73 35.48 -8.91
CA GLN A 45 13.84 36.93 -9.23
C GLN A 45 12.41 37.50 -9.24
N SER A 46 11.98 38.42 -8.37
CA SER A 46 12.40 39.79 -8.02
C SER A 46 11.39 40.82 -8.55
N THR A 47 11.12 41.81 -7.69
CA THR A 47 10.64 43.18 -7.96
C THR A 47 9.17 43.47 -8.29
N PHE A 48 8.51 44.08 -7.29
CA PHE A 48 7.85 45.40 -7.32
C PHE A 48 6.81 45.75 -8.42
N LEU A 49 5.55 45.93 -7.96
CA LEU A 49 4.70 47.14 -8.02
C LEU A 49 3.24 46.93 -8.50
N LYS A 50 2.33 47.06 -7.52
CA LYS A 50 1.27 48.10 -7.43
C LYS A 50 0.09 48.04 -8.42
N GLN A 51 -1.09 47.65 -7.93
CA GLN A 51 -2.34 48.43 -8.18
C GLN A 51 -3.49 48.16 -7.18
N LYS A 52 -3.74 49.17 -6.33
CA LYS A 52 -5.01 49.76 -5.82
C LYS A 52 -6.27 48.85 -5.66
N SER A 53 -6.80 48.71 -4.43
CA SER A 53 -7.95 49.48 -3.85
C SER A 53 -9.33 48.91 -4.26
N ARG A 54 -10.37 48.70 -3.45
CA ARG A 54 -10.75 48.97 -2.04
C ARG A 54 -12.13 48.31 -1.80
N LEU A 55 -12.52 48.28 -0.51
CA LEU A 55 -13.88 48.13 0.06
C LEU A 55 -14.42 46.69 0.20
N ALA A 56 -15.04 46.25 1.29
CA ALA A 56 -15.21 46.74 2.67
C ALA A 56 -16.01 45.67 3.46
N ILE A 57 -16.27 45.93 4.75
CA ILE A 57 -17.19 45.26 5.70
C ILE A 57 -16.48 44.21 6.56
N GLY A 58 -16.47 44.27 7.89
CA GLY A 58 -17.04 45.23 8.84
C GLY A 58 -16.78 44.64 10.23
N VAL A 59 -16.17 45.42 11.11
CA VAL A 59 -15.84 45.03 12.49
C VAL A 59 -17.07 45.22 13.37
N ILE A 60 -17.48 44.20 14.12
CA ILE A 60 -18.09 44.38 15.44
C ILE A 60 -17.49 43.34 16.41
N LEU A 61 -16.68 43.84 17.33
CA LEU A 61 -16.24 43.22 18.57
C LEU A 61 -17.32 43.46 19.65
N ALA A 62 -17.58 42.47 20.50
CA ALA A 62 -17.67 42.62 21.97
C ALA A 62 -18.19 41.31 22.59
N LEU A 63 -17.33 40.55 23.25
CA LEU A 63 -17.13 40.50 24.72
C LEU A 63 -18.09 39.52 25.42
N GLY A 64 -17.49 38.44 25.92
CA GLY A 64 -18.11 37.49 26.83
C GLY A 64 -17.05 36.58 27.46
N PHE A 65 -16.14 37.17 28.24
CA PHE A 65 -15.29 36.41 29.17
C PHE A 65 -16.17 35.85 30.29
N ILE A 66 -16.41 34.53 30.28
CA ILE A 66 -16.84 33.78 31.47
C ILE A 66 -15.99 32.51 31.55
N SER A 67 -14.84 32.67 32.23
CA SER A 67 -14.28 31.81 33.27
C SER A 67 -14.57 30.30 33.32
N LEU A 68 -13.44 29.57 33.39
CA LEU A 68 -13.15 28.33 34.13
C LEU A 68 -13.67 26.98 33.62
N GLY A 69 -12.73 26.22 33.05
CA GLY A 69 -12.67 24.76 33.13
C GLY A 69 -11.57 24.17 32.25
N PRO A 70 -10.35 23.86 32.76
CA PRO A 70 -9.34 23.19 31.97
C PRO A 70 -9.61 21.68 32.00
N LEU A 71 -10.33 21.17 31.00
CA LEU A 71 -10.37 19.73 30.70
C LEU A 71 -9.56 19.44 29.44
N ASN A 72 -8.28 19.83 29.49
CA ASN A 72 -7.24 19.20 28.69
C ASN A 72 -6.91 17.86 29.34
N TYR A 73 -7.63 16.79 28.99
CA TYR A 73 -7.12 15.42 29.17
C TYR A 73 -7.82 14.45 28.23
N PHE A 74 -7.59 14.62 26.93
CA PHE A 74 -7.54 13.48 26.01
C PHE A 74 -6.30 13.67 25.13
N ILE A 75 -5.14 13.55 25.78
CA ILE A 75 -3.97 13.06 25.08
C ILE A 75 -4.33 11.62 24.71
N SER A 76 -4.61 11.41 23.43
CA SER A 76 -4.62 10.11 22.81
C SER A 76 -3.25 9.48 23.09
N LYS A 77 -3.16 8.67 24.15
CA LYS A 77 -2.19 7.59 24.14
C LYS A 77 -2.62 6.74 22.96
N ALA A 78 -1.89 6.89 21.86
CA ALA A 78 -1.69 5.78 20.95
C ALA A 78 -1.03 4.70 21.81
N ASP A 79 -1.85 3.93 22.50
CA ASP A 79 -1.47 2.61 22.96
C ASP A 79 -1.15 1.86 21.66
N ASN A 80 0.13 1.87 21.29
CA ASN A 80 0.73 0.90 20.38
C ASN A 80 0.71 -0.46 21.09
N ASN A 81 -0.49 -0.92 21.42
CA ASN A 81 -0.80 -2.30 21.74
C ASN A 81 -1.45 -2.89 20.49
N GLU A 82 -0.80 -2.74 19.32
CA GLU A 82 -0.87 -3.87 18.39
C GLU A 82 -0.16 -5.01 19.13
N PRO A 83 -0.79 -6.19 19.30
CA PRO A 83 -0.09 -7.33 19.86
C PRO A 83 1.22 -7.47 19.10
N ALA A 84 2.35 -7.68 19.80
CA ALA A 84 3.63 -7.90 19.14
C ALA A 84 3.50 -9.17 18.29
N VAL A 85 3.12 -9.00 17.04
CA VAL A 85 2.97 -10.04 16.05
C VAL A 85 4.40 -10.45 15.72
N SER A 86 4.88 -11.54 16.32
CA SER A 86 6.21 -12.09 16.06
C SER A 86 6.33 -12.41 14.57
N TYR A 87 7.10 -11.61 13.83
CA TYR A 87 7.44 -11.83 12.44
C TYR A 87 8.95 -12.03 12.31
N GLU A 88 9.38 -12.63 11.21
CA GLU A 88 10.79 -12.82 10.92
C GLU A 88 11.31 -11.69 10.02
N PRO A 89 12.30 -10.91 10.46
CA PRO A 89 12.89 -9.85 9.64
C PRO A 89 13.47 -10.40 8.33
N ILE A 90 13.50 -9.54 7.31
CA ILE A 90 14.19 -9.81 6.04
C ILE A 90 15.66 -9.43 6.24
N GLU A 91 16.54 -10.44 6.29
CA GLU A 91 17.99 -10.27 6.43
C GLU A 91 18.67 -10.49 5.06
N ILE A 92 19.44 -9.49 4.60
CA ILE A 92 20.15 -9.52 3.32
C ILE A 92 21.64 -9.55 3.62
N ASP A 93 22.30 -10.69 3.35
CA ASP A 93 23.70 -10.91 3.73
C ASP A 93 24.72 -10.10 2.89
N SER A 94 24.33 -9.57 1.72
CA SER A 94 25.12 -8.60 0.97
C SER A 94 24.29 -7.98 -0.17
N PRO A 95 24.20 -6.65 -0.31
CA PRO A 95 23.41 -6.02 -1.36
C PRO A 95 24.01 -6.13 -2.79
N ASP A 96 25.19 -6.72 -2.95
CA ASP A 96 25.97 -6.70 -4.20
C ASP A 96 25.98 -8.05 -4.98
N SER A 97 25.20 -9.06 -4.59
CA SER A 97 25.12 -10.32 -5.36
C SER A 97 24.24 -10.15 -6.60
N THR A 98 24.86 -9.66 -7.67
CA THR A 98 24.23 -9.55 -9.00
C THR A 98 24.31 -10.89 -9.72
N THR A 99 23.46 -11.86 -9.34
CA THR A 99 23.06 -12.90 -10.29
C THR A 99 22.15 -12.27 -11.33
N ALA A 100 22.47 -12.48 -12.61
CA ALA A 100 21.86 -11.84 -13.78
C ALA A 100 20.43 -12.34 -14.09
N THR A 101 19.55 -12.37 -13.08
CA THR A 101 18.11 -12.57 -13.26
C THR A 101 17.47 -11.20 -13.40
N LYS A 102 16.75 -10.96 -14.50
CA LYS A 102 16.07 -9.70 -14.76
C LYS A 102 14.77 -9.64 -13.94
N LEU A 103 14.88 -9.29 -12.66
CA LEU A 103 13.76 -9.16 -11.75
C LEU A 103 13.07 -7.79 -11.91
N PRO A 104 11.75 -7.71 -11.66
CA PRO A 104 11.00 -6.46 -11.80
C PRO A 104 11.39 -5.42 -10.74
N GLY A 105 11.25 -4.14 -11.08
CA GLY A 105 11.40 -3.03 -10.13
C GLY A 105 12.77 -3.00 -9.43
N LYS A 106 12.77 -3.03 -8.09
CA LYS A 106 13.97 -3.02 -7.24
C LYS A 106 14.30 -4.40 -6.65
N TRP A 107 13.69 -5.46 -7.18
CA TRP A 107 13.94 -6.81 -6.69
C TRP A 107 15.37 -7.25 -7.03
N THR A 108 16.00 -7.94 -6.07
CA THR A 108 17.21 -8.73 -6.28
C THR A 108 16.92 -10.17 -5.90
N GLN A 109 17.73 -11.11 -6.38
CA GLN A 109 17.59 -12.51 -6.01
C GLN A 109 17.71 -12.68 -4.49
N ASP A 110 18.63 -11.96 -3.85
CA ASP A 110 18.80 -11.99 -2.40
C ASP A 110 17.56 -11.49 -1.64
N ILE A 111 16.90 -10.42 -2.13
CA ILE A 111 15.65 -9.97 -1.52
C ILE A 111 14.57 -11.04 -1.70
N TYR A 112 14.46 -11.64 -2.89
CA TYR A 112 13.51 -12.72 -3.13
C TYR A 112 13.74 -13.92 -2.21
N ASP A 113 14.98 -14.40 -2.10
CA ASP A 113 15.33 -15.58 -1.31
C ASP A 113 15.21 -15.33 0.20
N SER A 114 15.50 -14.12 0.67
CA SER A 114 15.39 -13.74 2.08
C SER A 114 13.95 -13.57 2.58
N VAL A 115 12.97 -13.37 1.68
CA VAL A 115 11.55 -13.34 2.07
C VAL A 115 11.10 -14.72 2.54
N LYS A 116 10.67 -14.80 3.81
CA LYS A 116 10.18 -16.02 4.43
C LYS A 116 8.66 -16.10 4.34
N VAL A 117 8.16 -17.25 3.90
CA VAL A 117 6.73 -17.57 3.86
C VAL A 117 6.27 -18.06 5.23
N ALA A 118 5.13 -17.56 5.70
CA ALA A 118 4.52 -17.95 6.96
C ALA A 118 4.02 -19.39 6.91
N THR A 119 4.06 -20.07 8.06
CA THR A 119 3.48 -21.40 8.22
C THR A 119 1.98 -21.28 8.45
N GLU A 120 1.21 -21.94 7.59
CA GLU A 120 -0.24 -22.10 7.74
C GLU A 120 -0.56 -23.11 8.86
N VAL A 121 -1.49 -22.74 9.74
CA VAL A 121 -1.95 -23.56 10.86
C VAL A 121 -3.47 -23.60 10.84
N TYR A 122 -4.03 -24.80 10.74
CA TYR A 122 -5.47 -25.05 10.79
C TYR A 122 -5.91 -25.42 12.22
N ASP A 123 -6.88 -24.67 12.74
CA ASP A 123 -7.58 -24.95 13.98
C ASP A 123 -8.88 -25.71 13.67
N ALA A 124 -8.91 -26.99 14.01
CA ALA A 124 -10.05 -27.87 13.76
C ALA A 124 -11.26 -27.57 14.66
N ASP A 125 -11.07 -26.96 15.84
CA ASP A 125 -12.16 -26.65 16.77
C ASP A 125 -12.94 -25.42 16.30
N ASN A 126 -12.24 -24.47 15.65
CA ASN A 126 -12.82 -23.23 15.15
C ASN A 126 -12.98 -23.20 13.62
N GLU A 127 -12.58 -24.29 12.93
CA GLU A 127 -12.53 -24.42 11.47
C GLU A 127 -11.84 -23.24 10.77
N LYS A 128 -10.76 -22.72 11.38
CA LYS A 128 -10.08 -21.48 10.95
C LYS A 128 -8.61 -21.71 10.66
N TYR A 129 -8.10 -20.99 9.67
CA TYR A 129 -6.68 -20.92 9.37
C TYR A 129 -6.06 -19.69 10.04
N SER A 130 -4.82 -19.86 10.46
CA SER A 130 -3.96 -18.79 10.97
C SER A 130 -2.55 -18.95 10.42
N PHE A 131 -1.78 -17.88 10.46
CA PHE A 131 -0.41 -17.86 9.93
C PHE A 131 0.58 -17.47 11.02
N THR A 132 1.66 -18.23 11.13
CA THR A 132 2.73 -18.02 12.12
C THR A 132 4.10 -17.91 11.44
N GLY A 133 5.01 -17.15 12.04
CA GLY A 133 6.30 -16.82 11.41
C GLY A 133 6.12 -15.92 10.17
N GLY A 134 7.03 -16.07 9.21
CA GLY A 134 7.02 -15.35 7.93
C GLY A 134 7.47 -13.89 8.02
N SER A 135 7.85 -13.34 6.87
CA SER A 135 8.27 -11.96 6.71
C SER A 135 7.08 -11.00 6.64
N ASN A 136 7.33 -9.73 6.98
CA ASN A 136 6.31 -8.68 6.97
C ASN A 136 6.28 -7.95 5.62
N TYR A 137 5.09 -7.85 5.01
CA TYR A 137 4.88 -7.17 3.74
C TYR A 137 5.27 -5.67 3.77
N LYS A 138 5.01 -4.96 4.88
CA LYS A 138 5.38 -3.54 4.98
C LYS A 138 6.89 -3.30 4.98
N GLU A 139 7.67 -4.28 5.43
CA GLU A 139 9.13 -4.22 5.33
C GLU A 139 9.58 -4.51 3.91
N LEU A 140 9.01 -5.54 3.28
CA LEU A 140 9.26 -5.84 1.87
C LEU A 140 8.97 -4.63 0.97
N GLU A 141 7.80 -4.00 1.10
CA GLU A 141 7.40 -2.84 0.29
C GLU A 141 8.40 -1.66 0.41
N LYS A 142 9.02 -1.48 1.58
CA LYS A 142 10.08 -0.46 1.77
C LYS A 142 11.36 -0.79 0.99
N LEU A 143 11.68 -2.08 0.85
CA LEU A 143 12.86 -2.56 0.12
C LEU A 143 12.63 -2.50 -1.40
N VAL A 144 11.54 -3.10 -1.88
CA VAL A 144 11.32 -3.31 -3.32
C VAL A 144 10.44 -2.24 -3.97
N GLY A 145 9.79 -1.39 -3.17
CA GLY A 145 8.81 -0.41 -3.63
C GLY A 145 7.39 -0.99 -3.71
N LYS A 146 6.45 -0.14 -4.15
CA LYS A 146 5.05 -0.52 -4.31
C LYS A 146 4.87 -1.53 -5.45
N PRO A 147 3.93 -2.47 -5.34
CA PRO A 147 3.56 -3.35 -6.44
C PRO A 147 2.83 -2.58 -7.55
N ASP A 148 2.84 -3.16 -8.74
CA ASP A 148 2.12 -2.65 -9.91
C ASP A 148 0.63 -2.99 -9.82
N THR A 149 0.29 -4.18 -9.30
CA THR A 149 -1.10 -4.63 -9.10
C THR A 149 -1.34 -5.20 -7.71
N LEU A 150 -2.57 -5.03 -7.22
CA LEU A 150 -3.06 -5.55 -5.94
C LEU A 150 -4.42 -6.24 -6.16
N ILE A 151 -4.52 -7.51 -5.76
CA ILE A 151 -5.77 -8.27 -5.76
C ILE A 151 -6.10 -8.63 -4.32
N SER A 152 -7.24 -8.19 -3.81
CA SER A 152 -7.64 -8.39 -2.41
C SER A 152 -8.83 -9.35 -2.30
N TRP A 153 -8.69 -10.37 -1.46
CA TRP A 153 -9.77 -11.23 -1.01
C TRP A 153 -10.23 -10.75 0.37
N GLU A 154 -11.26 -9.90 0.37
CA GLU A 154 -11.72 -9.16 1.55
C GLU A 154 -12.48 -10.00 2.59
N LYS A 155 -13.00 -11.16 2.17
CA LYS A 155 -13.84 -12.01 3.01
C LYS A 155 -13.08 -13.23 3.46
N GLU A 156 -13.37 -13.67 4.68
CA GLU A 156 -12.97 -14.99 5.15
C GLU A 156 -13.71 -16.05 4.31
N GLU A 157 -12.97 -16.98 3.71
CA GLU A 157 -13.52 -18.03 2.86
C GLU A 157 -12.96 -19.37 3.33
N HIS A 158 -13.84 -20.34 3.63
CA HIS A 158 -13.45 -21.65 4.16
C HIS A 158 -12.50 -21.57 5.38
N GLY A 159 -12.75 -20.61 6.29
CA GLY A 159 -11.92 -20.38 7.48
C GLY A 159 -10.61 -19.65 7.20
N MET A 160 -10.28 -19.36 5.94
CA MET A 160 -9.07 -18.67 5.55
C MET A 160 -9.24 -17.16 5.69
N PRO A 161 -8.36 -16.45 6.42
CA PRO A 161 -8.53 -15.03 6.66
C PRO A 161 -8.33 -14.20 5.37
N PRO A 162 -8.77 -12.93 5.36
CA PRO A 162 -8.58 -12.03 4.22
C PRO A 162 -7.11 -11.90 3.81
N ARG A 163 -6.84 -11.95 2.50
CA ARG A 163 -5.49 -11.90 1.93
C ARG A 163 -5.39 -10.91 0.79
N VAL A 164 -4.18 -10.51 0.47
CA VAL A 164 -3.89 -9.63 -0.66
C VAL A 164 -2.71 -10.21 -1.45
N LEU A 165 -2.87 -10.33 -2.77
CA LEU A 165 -1.81 -10.61 -3.72
C LEU A 165 -1.26 -9.30 -4.26
N ALA A 166 0.05 -9.10 -4.10
CA ALA A 166 0.81 -7.97 -4.63
C ALA A 166 1.73 -8.48 -5.74
N THR A 167 1.69 -7.85 -6.91
CA THR A 167 2.50 -8.28 -8.07
C THR A 167 3.34 -7.13 -8.59
N TRP A 168 4.61 -7.42 -8.88
CA TRP A 168 5.57 -6.56 -9.56
C TRP A 168 5.84 -7.14 -10.95
N GLU A 169 5.65 -6.33 -11.98
CA GLU A 169 5.80 -6.73 -13.37
C GLU A 169 7.08 -6.13 -13.97
N ASN A 170 7.76 -6.91 -14.81
CA ASN A 170 8.89 -6.38 -15.56
C ASN A 170 8.34 -5.67 -16.80
N THR A 171 8.44 -4.34 -16.83
CA THR A 171 8.04 -3.53 -17.98
C THR A 171 9.27 -2.84 -18.55
N GLU A 172 9.95 -3.49 -19.50
CA GLU A 172 10.87 -2.78 -20.39
C GLU A 172 10.09 -2.34 -21.63
N ASP A 173 10.01 -1.03 -21.84
CA ASP A 173 9.62 -0.38 -23.10
C ASP A 173 8.34 -0.90 -23.80
N GLY A 174 7.31 -1.24 -23.03
CA GLY A 174 5.97 -1.51 -23.57
C GLY A 174 5.80 -2.87 -24.26
N GLU A 175 6.83 -3.72 -24.25
CA GLU A 175 6.69 -5.14 -24.51
C GLU A 175 6.43 -5.88 -23.19
N TYR A 176 5.47 -6.80 -23.19
CA TYR A 176 5.15 -7.65 -22.04
C TYR A 176 6.37 -8.53 -21.79
N VAL A 177 7.12 -8.26 -20.72
CA VAL A 177 8.33 -9.03 -20.42
C VAL A 177 7.93 -10.24 -19.59
N ASP A 178 8.50 -11.39 -19.95
CA ASP A 178 8.21 -12.76 -19.49
C ASP A 178 8.31 -13.01 -17.97
N HIS A 179 8.60 -11.98 -17.15
CA HIS A 179 8.90 -12.17 -15.73
C HIS A 179 8.12 -11.28 -14.76
N SER A 180 7.55 -11.90 -13.73
CA SER A 180 6.84 -11.21 -12.65
C SER A 180 7.13 -11.85 -11.29
N ILE A 181 7.10 -11.03 -10.23
CA ILE A 181 7.15 -11.52 -8.85
C ILE A 181 5.81 -11.22 -8.22
N SER A 182 5.24 -12.22 -7.56
CA SER A 182 4.03 -12.02 -6.77
C SER A 182 4.22 -12.49 -5.33
N VAL A 183 3.55 -11.80 -4.41
CA VAL A 183 3.58 -12.08 -2.97
C VAL A 183 2.17 -12.00 -2.43
N THR A 184 1.69 -13.06 -1.78
CA THR A 184 0.43 -13.04 -1.05
C THR A 184 0.70 -12.77 0.43
N TYR A 185 -0.08 -11.90 1.06
CA TYR A 185 0.01 -11.65 2.50
C TYR A 185 -1.37 -11.63 3.18
N GLU A 186 -1.41 -12.02 4.45
CA GLU A 186 -2.61 -11.94 5.29
C GLU A 186 -2.84 -10.49 5.73
N LYS A 187 -4.07 -9.99 5.51
CA LYS A 187 -4.35 -8.55 5.51
C LYS A 187 -4.16 -7.89 6.88
N LYS A 188 -4.49 -8.60 7.97
CA LYS A 188 -4.44 -8.03 9.33
C LYS A 188 -3.02 -7.95 9.87
N THR A 189 -2.27 -9.05 9.79
CA THR A 189 -0.91 -9.18 10.34
C THR A 189 0.17 -8.80 9.34
N GLN A 190 -0.18 -8.64 8.06
CA GLN A 190 0.73 -8.30 6.97
C GLN A 190 1.82 -9.37 6.77
N ARG A 191 1.58 -10.61 7.22
CA ARG A 191 2.51 -11.72 7.03
C ARG A 191 2.42 -12.26 5.64
N ILE A 192 3.58 -12.46 5.01
CA ILE A 192 3.68 -13.09 3.70
C ILE A 192 3.34 -14.57 3.84
N THR A 193 2.31 -15.02 3.11
CA THR A 193 1.79 -16.40 3.14
C THR A 193 2.13 -17.18 1.87
N ASP A 194 2.55 -16.49 0.80
CA ASP A 194 2.99 -17.12 -0.43
C ASP A 194 3.89 -16.18 -1.24
N LYS A 195 4.75 -16.73 -2.09
CA LYS A 195 5.53 -15.97 -3.08
C LYS A 195 5.77 -16.81 -4.33
N ASP A 196 5.74 -16.16 -5.49
CA ASP A 196 5.96 -16.80 -6.79
C ASP A 196 6.83 -15.93 -7.68
N TYR A 197 7.61 -16.58 -8.55
CA TYR A 197 8.39 -15.94 -9.61
C TYR A 197 8.10 -16.67 -10.92
N GLN A 198 7.53 -15.93 -11.86
CA GLN A 198 7.24 -16.36 -13.23
C GLN A 198 8.22 -15.69 -14.16
#